data_AF-A0A3B7MPU3-F1
#
_entry.id   AF-A0A3B7MPU3-F1
#
_cell.length_a   1.000
_cell.length_b   1.000
_cell.length_c   1.000
_cell.angle_alpha   90.00
_cell.angle_beta   90.00
_cell.angle_gamma   90.00
#
_symmetry.space_group_name_H-M   'P 1'
#
loop_
_entity.id
_entity.type
_entity.pdbx_description
1 polymer ?
#
loop_
_entity_poly.entity_id
_entity_poly.type
_entity_poly.pdbx_seq_one_letter_code
_entity_poly.pdbx_strand_id
1 'polypeptide(L)'
;MKTGCLYIILLLVCFSLHTVQAQVKEAPAFIKVTGEVKTPLQLTMTDLTKMKATMATLKDRDGIDHRYTGIAVQDILNQAGVTTGKELRGENLSKYLLVRCADGYEVVFSLAELDSAFTDRTVILAYEVDSKPLAADKGPFRLVVPGEKKPARSCMQVVELVVRFAKE
;
A
#
# COMPACT_ATOMS: atom_id res chain seq x y z
N MET A 1 9.61 75.57 36.61
CA MET A 1 8.27 75.90 37.11
C MET A 1 7.28 75.85 35.95
N LYS A 2 6.32 74.91 36.00
CA LYS A 2 5.00 74.92 35.31
C LYS A 2 5.06 74.86 33.77
N THR A 3 4.29 74.12 32.99
CA THR A 3 3.04 73.32 33.04
C THR A 3 2.91 72.86 31.57
N GLY A 4 2.67 71.62 31.17
CA GLY A 4 1.52 70.78 31.48
C GLY A 4 0.70 70.53 30.20
N CYS A 5 0.50 69.25 29.88
CA CYS A 5 -0.63 68.68 29.14
C CYS A 5 -0.75 68.91 27.62
N LEU A 6 -0.28 67.93 26.83
CA LEU A 6 -0.86 67.58 25.54
C LEU A 6 -0.92 66.05 25.42
N TYR A 7 -2.02 65.46 25.90
CA TYR A 7 -2.30 64.03 25.71
C TYR A 7 -2.90 63.82 24.32
N ILE A 8 -2.09 63.35 23.38
CA ILE A 8 -2.50 62.85 22.08
C ILE A 8 -2.60 61.32 22.17
N ILE A 9 -3.84 60.85 22.14
CA ILE A 9 -4.38 59.68 21.42
C ILE A 9 -3.34 58.65 20.94
N LEU A 10 -3.40 57.41 21.47
CA LEU A 10 -3.43 56.21 20.62
C LEU A 10 -3.94 54.98 21.38
N LEU A 11 -5.17 54.57 21.06
CA LEU A 11 -5.76 53.28 21.38
C LEU A 11 -4.99 52.19 20.63
N LEU A 12 -4.03 51.55 21.29
CA LEU A 12 -3.28 50.40 20.76
C LEU A 12 -4.10 49.13 21.04
N VAL A 13 -5.13 48.92 20.22
CA VAL A 13 -5.83 47.63 20.15
C VAL A 13 -4.89 46.67 19.42
N CYS A 14 -4.09 45.92 20.18
CA CYS A 14 -3.34 44.78 19.68
C CYS A 14 -4.35 43.70 19.24
N PHE A 15 -4.77 43.76 17.98
CA PHE A 15 -5.54 42.69 17.35
C PHE A 15 -4.57 41.55 17.06
N SER A 16 -4.41 40.67 18.05
CA SER A 16 -3.62 39.44 17.93
C SER A 16 -4.28 38.51 16.91
N LEU A 17 -3.88 38.63 15.64
CA LEU A 17 -4.15 37.67 14.59
C LEU A 17 -3.52 36.33 15.00
N HIS A 18 -4.25 35.52 15.76
CA HIS A 18 -3.91 34.13 15.96
C HIS A 18 -4.25 33.39 14.66
N THR A 19 -3.24 33.15 13.85
CA THR A 19 -3.32 32.20 12.74
C THR A 19 -3.55 30.82 13.36
N VAL A 20 -4.79 30.34 13.32
CA VAL A 20 -5.13 28.95 13.67
C VAL A 20 -4.50 28.06 12.61
N GLN A 21 -3.40 27.41 12.96
CA GLN A 21 -2.75 26.42 12.12
C GLN A 21 -3.47 25.08 12.33
N ALA A 22 -4.42 24.76 11.45
CA ALA A 22 -5.06 23.45 11.45
C ALA A 22 -4.03 22.38 11.07
N GLN A 23 -3.60 21.56 12.02
CA GLN A 23 -2.81 20.37 11.72
C GLN A 23 -3.70 19.34 11.04
N VAL A 24 -3.57 19.20 9.73
CA VAL A 24 -4.17 18.08 8.99
C VAL A 24 -3.40 16.82 9.39
N LYS A 25 -3.98 16.04 10.30
CA LYS A 25 -3.50 14.70 10.62
C LYS A 25 -3.87 13.81 9.43
N GLU A 26 -2.90 13.48 8.58
CA GLU A 26 -3.11 12.54 7.47
C GLU A 26 -3.67 11.22 8.01
N ALA A 27 -4.72 10.73 7.38
CA ALA A 27 -5.28 9.43 7.72
C ALA A 27 -4.21 8.34 7.47
N PRO A 28 -4.10 7.33 8.35
CA PRO A 28 -3.13 6.27 8.16
C PRO A 28 -3.41 5.53 6.86
N ALA A 29 -2.36 5.30 6.06
CA ALA A 29 -2.49 4.56 4.81
C ALA A 29 -2.92 3.11 5.05
N PHE A 30 -3.75 2.60 4.14
CA PHE A 30 -4.24 1.23 4.17
C PHE A 30 -4.38 0.69 2.74
N ILE A 31 -4.41 -0.64 2.60
CA ILE A 31 -4.87 -1.30 1.38
C ILE A 31 -6.25 -1.91 1.59
N LYS A 32 -7.04 -1.99 0.52
CA LYS A 32 -8.32 -2.71 0.51
C LYS A 32 -8.16 -4.08 -0.14
N VAL A 33 -8.88 -5.07 0.35
CA VAL A 33 -9.05 -6.38 -0.30
C VAL A 33 -10.53 -6.62 -0.55
N THR A 34 -10.94 -6.68 -1.81
CA THR A 34 -12.36 -6.64 -2.21
C THR A 34 -12.66 -7.61 -3.36
N GLY A 35 -13.93 -7.65 -3.80
CA GLY A 35 -14.40 -8.51 -4.89
C GLY A 35 -14.85 -9.88 -4.39
N GLU A 36 -14.42 -10.94 -5.08
CA GLU A 36 -14.76 -12.34 -4.79
C GLU A 36 -13.99 -12.88 -3.56
N VAL A 37 -14.28 -12.29 -2.40
CA VAL A 37 -13.67 -12.60 -1.10
C VAL A 37 -14.77 -12.94 -0.09
N LYS A 38 -14.48 -13.82 0.88
CA LYS A 38 -15.44 -14.14 1.96
C LYS A 38 -15.53 -13.00 2.97
N THR A 39 -14.40 -12.35 3.24
CA THR A 39 -14.29 -11.23 4.19
C THR A 39 -13.49 -10.10 3.54
N PRO A 40 -14.16 -9.03 3.09
CA PRO A 40 -13.45 -7.83 2.64
C PRO A 40 -12.56 -7.28 3.75
N LEU A 41 -11.35 -6.87 3.40
CA LEU A 41 -10.36 -6.36 4.36
C LEU A 41 -9.99 -4.92 4.07
N GLN A 42 -9.67 -4.20 5.14
CA GLN A 42 -8.93 -2.95 5.10
C GLN A 42 -7.72 -3.12 6.01
N LEU A 43 -6.52 -3.23 5.43
CA LEU A 43 -5.30 -3.55 6.15
C LEU A 43 -4.41 -2.32 6.25
N THR A 44 -4.14 -1.89 7.48
CA THR A 44 -3.15 -0.86 7.78
C THR A 44 -1.75 -1.46 7.91
N MET A 45 -0.72 -0.62 8.03
CA MET A 45 0.64 -1.08 8.36
C MET A 45 0.68 -1.93 9.64
N THR A 46 -0.11 -1.55 10.65
CA THR A 46 -0.21 -2.26 11.93
C THR A 46 -0.84 -3.64 11.77
N ASP A 47 -1.73 -3.82 10.80
CA ASP A 47 -2.34 -5.13 10.54
C ASP A 47 -1.38 -6.02 9.77
N LEU A 48 -0.69 -5.47 8.76
CA LEU A 48 0.29 -6.21 7.97
C LEU A 48 1.47 -6.69 8.84
N THR A 49 1.98 -5.87 9.76
CA THR A 49 3.11 -6.27 10.61
C THR A 49 2.78 -7.35 11.64
N LYS A 50 1.49 -7.68 11.85
CA LYS A 50 1.06 -8.84 12.64
C LYS A 50 1.05 -10.15 11.84
N MET A 51 1.10 -10.06 10.51
CA MET A 51 1.16 -11.22 9.62
C MET A 51 2.60 -11.74 9.50
N LYS A 52 2.77 -12.94 8.94
CA LYS A 52 4.10 -13.53 8.72
C LYS A 52 4.86 -12.75 7.65
N ALA A 53 5.92 -12.06 8.07
CA ALA A 53 6.81 -11.36 7.15
C ALA A 53 7.48 -12.34 6.17
N THR A 54 7.57 -11.92 4.92
CA THR A 54 8.20 -12.62 3.81
C THR A 54 9.13 -11.65 3.08
N MET A 55 10.28 -12.16 2.64
CA MET A 55 11.26 -11.38 1.88
C MET A 55 11.24 -11.78 0.41
N ALA A 56 11.44 -10.80 -0.46
CA ALA A 56 11.59 -11.00 -1.90
C ALA A 56 12.68 -10.07 -2.45
N THR A 57 13.35 -10.50 -3.52
CA THR A 57 14.41 -9.70 -4.17
C THR A 57 13.92 -9.17 -5.51
N LEU A 58 14.22 -7.90 -5.80
CA LEU A 58 13.95 -7.27 -7.09
C LEU A 58 15.18 -6.47 -7.52
N LYS A 59 15.56 -6.60 -8.80
CA LYS A 59 16.61 -5.77 -9.41
C LYS A 59 16.07 -4.39 -9.77
N ASP A 60 16.84 -3.36 -9.51
CA ASP A 60 16.59 -2.03 -10.05
C ASP A 60 17.01 -1.94 -11.54
N ARG A 61 16.97 -0.71 -12.08
CA ARG A 61 17.34 -0.46 -13.48
C ARG A 61 18.83 -0.64 -13.75
N ASP A 62 19.65 -0.51 -12.72
CA ASP A 62 21.11 -0.64 -12.79
C ASP A 62 21.56 -2.10 -12.52
N GLY A 63 20.61 -3.00 -12.30
CA GLY A 63 20.83 -4.42 -12.07
C GLY A 63 21.15 -4.80 -10.62
N ILE A 64 21.05 -3.82 -9.70
CA ILE A 64 21.33 -3.98 -8.27
C ILE A 64 20.16 -4.69 -7.59
N ASP A 65 20.46 -5.74 -6.84
CA ASP A 65 19.46 -6.45 -6.04
C ASP A 65 19.09 -5.66 -4.79
N HIS A 66 17.78 -5.47 -4.60
CA HIS A 66 17.20 -4.91 -3.38
C HIS A 66 16.34 -5.95 -2.67
N ARG A 67 16.46 -6.03 -1.35
CA ARG A 67 15.69 -6.97 -0.53
C ARG A 67 14.48 -6.26 0.06
N TYR A 68 13.31 -6.68 -0.36
CA TYR A 68 12.05 -6.16 0.12
C TYR A 68 11.49 -7.04 1.24
N THR A 69 10.89 -6.41 2.25
CA THR A 69 10.15 -7.09 3.32
C THR A 69 8.68 -6.70 3.19
N GLY A 70 7.82 -7.71 3.29
CA GLY A 70 6.38 -7.56 3.10
C GLY A 70 5.61 -8.77 3.54
N ILE A 71 4.35 -8.85 3.13
CA ILE A 71 3.50 -10.02 3.33
C ILE A 71 3.29 -10.72 2.00
N ALA A 72 3.34 -12.06 1.99
CA ALA A 72 2.99 -12.84 0.81
C ALA A 72 1.56 -12.51 0.39
N VAL A 73 1.35 -12.22 -0.90
CA VAL A 73 0.01 -11.90 -1.41
C VAL A 73 -0.95 -13.06 -1.14
N GLN A 74 -0.48 -14.31 -1.27
CA GLN A 74 -1.27 -15.49 -0.92
C GLN A 74 -1.82 -15.43 0.51
N ASP A 75 -1.02 -15.01 1.48
CA ASP A 75 -1.44 -14.93 2.89
C ASP A 75 -2.52 -13.87 3.11
N ILE A 76 -2.42 -12.73 2.41
CA ILE A 76 -3.46 -11.69 2.42
C ILE A 76 -4.76 -12.22 1.82
N LEU A 77 -4.68 -12.93 0.69
CA LEU A 77 -5.84 -13.53 0.03
C LEU A 77 -6.48 -14.63 0.89
N ASN A 78 -5.65 -15.45 1.57
CA ASN A 78 -6.10 -16.45 2.52
C ASN A 78 -6.87 -15.82 3.69
N GLN A 79 -6.36 -14.71 4.25
CA GLN A 79 -7.04 -13.98 5.32
C GLN A 79 -8.38 -13.39 4.86
N ALA A 80 -8.50 -12.99 3.59
CA ALA A 80 -9.77 -12.55 2.99
C ALA A 80 -10.72 -13.71 2.60
N GLY A 81 -10.28 -14.96 2.77
CA GLY A 81 -11.03 -16.17 2.46
C GLY A 81 -11.16 -16.48 0.97
N VAL A 82 -10.20 -16.05 0.15
CA VAL A 82 -10.11 -16.40 -1.27
C VAL A 82 -9.81 -17.89 -1.44
N THR A 83 -10.34 -18.49 -2.50
CA THR A 83 -10.06 -19.90 -2.86
C THR A 83 -8.62 -20.06 -3.34
N THR A 84 -7.79 -20.74 -2.55
CA THR A 84 -6.36 -21.02 -2.78
C THR A 84 -6.06 -22.51 -2.52
N GLY A 85 -4.83 -22.95 -2.82
CA GLY A 85 -4.34 -24.30 -2.59
C GLY A 85 -5.24 -25.36 -3.22
N LYS A 86 -5.68 -26.33 -2.42
CA LYS A 86 -6.54 -27.43 -2.89
C LYS A 86 -7.94 -26.98 -3.35
N GLU A 87 -8.39 -25.78 -2.95
CA GLU A 87 -9.68 -25.21 -3.37
C GLU A 87 -9.59 -24.49 -4.72
N LEU A 88 -8.38 -24.14 -5.17
CA LEU A 88 -8.12 -23.48 -6.44
C LEU A 88 -8.16 -24.49 -7.60
N ARG A 89 -9.37 -24.86 -8.02
CA ARG A 89 -9.64 -25.83 -9.08
C ARG A 89 -10.96 -25.53 -9.78
N GLY A 90 -11.17 -26.13 -10.96
CA GLY A 90 -12.40 -25.95 -11.74
C GLY A 90 -12.60 -24.47 -12.10
N GLU A 91 -13.83 -23.96 -11.92
CA GLU A 91 -14.15 -22.55 -12.21
C GLU A 91 -13.31 -21.55 -11.40
N ASN A 92 -12.78 -21.93 -10.23
CA ASN A 92 -11.94 -21.02 -9.45
C ASN A 92 -10.61 -20.69 -10.15
N LEU A 93 -10.18 -21.50 -11.14
CA LEU A 93 -8.98 -21.22 -11.93
C LEU A 93 -9.15 -20.04 -12.89
N SER A 94 -10.39 -19.62 -13.19
CA SER A 94 -10.65 -18.40 -13.97
C SER A 94 -10.68 -17.15 -13.10
N LYS A 95 -10.52 -17.27 -11.78
CA LYS A 95 -10.34 -16.11 -10.91
C LYS A 95 -8.96 -15.50 -11.10
N TYR A 96 -8.91 -14.18 -11.00
CA TYR A 96 -7.70 -13.39 -11.06
C TYR A 96 -7.70 -12.32 -9.96
N LEU A 97 -6.51 -11.88 -9.61
CA LEU A 97 -6.27 -10.71 -8.80
C LEU A 97 -5.99 -9.51 -9.73
N LEU A 98 -6.79 -8.46 -9.59
CA LEU A 98 -6.52 -7.12 -10.10
C LEU A 98 -5.89 -6.29 -8.99
N VAL A 99 -4.69 -5.76 -9.24
CA VAL A 99 -3.99 -4.86 -8.32
C VAL A 99 -4.11 -3.43 -8.83
N ARG A 100 -4.50 -2.50 -7.95
CA ARG A 100 -4.64 -1.08 -8.27
C ARG A 100 -3.67 -0.22 -7.48
N CYS A 101 -3.14 0.79 -8.16
CA CYS A 101 -2.20 1.76 -7.61
C CYS A 101 -2.87 3.14 -7.47
N ALA A 102 -2.29 4.00 -6.64
CA ALA A 102 -2.81 5.33 -6.37
C ALA A 102 -2.89 6.22 -7.63
N ASP A 103 -2.02 5.98 -8.62
CA ASP A 103 -1.98 6.68 -9.91
C ASP A 103 -2.95 6.10 -10.97
N GLY A 104 -3.74 5.09 -10.61
CA GLY A 104 -4.64 4.40 -11.52
C GLY A 104 -3.98 3.29 -12.35
N TYR A 105 -2.69 2.98 -12.13
CA TYR A 105 -2.04 1.84 -12.77
C TYR A 105 -2.63 0.52 -12.26
N GLU A 106 -2.89 -0.39 -13.18
CA GLU A 106 -3.51 -1.69 -12.89
C GLU A 106 -2.71 -2.84 -13.51
N VAL A 107 -2.60 -3.94 -12.76
CA VAL A 107 -2.02 -5.20 -13.26
C VAL A 107 -2.83 -6.39 -12.80
N VAL A 108 -2.72 -7.50 -13.54
CA VAL A 108 -3.44 -8.73 -13.27
C VAL A 108 -2.51 -9.92 -13.03
N PHE A 109 -2.98 -10.83 -12.18
CA PHE A 109 -2.39 -12.15 -11.95
C PHE A 109 -3.51 -13.18 -11.93
N SER A 110 -3.30 -14.33 -12.58
CA SER A 110 -4.12 -15.50 -12.24
C SER A 110 -3.93 -15.86 -10.77
N LEU A 111 -4.93 -16.46 -10.11
CA LEU A 111 -4.70 -16.90 -8.72
C LEU A 111 -3.61 -17.99 -8.62
N ALA A 112 -3.46 -18.83 -9.65
CA ALA A 112 -2.43 -19.86 -9.70
C ALA A 112 -1.00 -19.28 -9.71
N GLU A 113 -0.80 -18.11 -10.32
CA GLU A 113 0.48 -17.40 -10.29
C GLU A 113 0.92 -16.93 -8.89
N LEU A 114 -0.01 -16.88 -7.94
CA LEU A 114 0.17 -16.39 -6.58
C LEU A 114 0.12 -17.53 -5.54
N ASP A 115 -0.12 -18.75 -5.98
CA ASP A 115 -0.41 -19.88 -5.11
C ASP A 115 0.78 -20.83 -4.99
N SER A 116 1.24 -21.05 -3.75
CA SER A 116 2.35 -21.97 -3.46
C SER A 116 2.10 -23.43 -3.85
N ALA A 117 0.85 -23.86 -4.08
CA ALA A 117 0.57 -25.18 -4.62
C ALA A 117 0.85 -25.29 -6.13
N PHE A 118 1.03 -24.17 -6.83
CA PHE A 118 1.26 -24.09 -8.27
C PHE A 118 2.66 -23.58 -8.63
N THR A 119 3.26 -22.72 -7.80
CA THR A 119 4.56 -22.12 -8.08
C THR A 119 5.36 -21.84 -6.82
N ASP A 120 6.69 -21.97 -6.90
CA ASP A 120 7.61 -21.57 -5.83
C ASP A 120 7.83 -20.05 -5.75
N ARG A 121 7.33 -19.30 -6.74
CA ARG A 121 7.49 -17.85 -6.77
C ARG A 121 6.52 -17.17 -5.81
N THR A 122 7.07 -16.54 -4.79
CA THR A 122 6.29 -15.73 -3.85
C THR A 122 6.25 -14.27 -4.26
N VAL A 123 5.05 -13.79 -4.64
CA VAL A 123 4.77 -12.36 -4.81
C VAL A 123 4.43 -11.76 -3.44
N ILE A 124 5.01 -10.61 -3.12
CA ILE A 124 4.77 -9.93 -1.84
C ILE A 124 4.20 -8.53 -2.02
N LEU A 125 3.39 -8.10 -1.06
CA LEU A 125 3.08 -6.70 -0.79
C LEU A 125 4.12 -6.18 0.20
N ALA A 126 5.13 -5.49 -0.31
CA ALA A 126 6.22 -4.91 0.46
C ALA A 126 5.84 -3.59 1.12
N TYR A 127 6.39 -3.37 2.31
CA TYR A 127 6.34 -2.10 3.05
C TYR A 127 7.74 -1.58 3.42
N GLU A 128 8.78 -2.39 3.18
CA GLU A 128 10.18 -2.02 3.41
C GLU A 128 11.06 -2.49 2.24
N VAL A 129 12.18 -1.77 2.05
CA VAL A 129 13.29 -2.15 1.17
C VAL A 129 14.60 -1.91 1.91
N ASP A 130 15.47 -2.93 1.91
CA ASP A 130 16.77 -2.90 2.58
C ASP A 130 16.67 -2.43 4.05
N SER A 131 15.66 -2.96 4.76
CA SER A 131 15.35 -2.64 6.16
C SER A 131 15.02 -1.16 6.42
N LYS A 132 14.60 -0.43 5.38
CA LYS A 132 14.14 0.95 5.46
C LYS A 132 12.72 1.07 4.89
N PRO A 133 11.92 2.05 5.33
CA PRO A 133 10.65 2.35 4.70
C PRO A 133 10.80 2.60 3.20
N LEU A 134 9.76 2.26 2.44
CA LEU A 134 9.70 2.63 1.03
C LEU A 134 9.74 4.16 0.87
N ALA A 135 10.42 4.63 -0.17
CA ALA A 135 10.36 6.03 -0.56
C ALA A 135 8.91 6.45 -0.89
N ALA A 136 8.57 7.73 -0.67
CA ALA A 136 7.20 8.23 -0.77
C ALA A 136 6.56 8.02 -2.16
N ASP A 137 7.37 8.08 -3.21
CA ASP A 137 6.98 7.82 -4.61
C ASP A 137 6.75 6.33 -4.92
N LYS A 138 7.22 5.44 -4.05
CA LYS A 138 7.13 3.98 -4.22
C LYS A 138 6.14 3.32 -3.26
N GLY A 139 5.93 3.93 -2.10
CA GLY A 139 5.16 3.39 -0.97
C GLY A 139 3.82 4.10 -0.73
N PRO A 140 3.15 3.83 0.40
CA PRO A 140 3.64 3.05 1.54
C PRO A 140 3.59 1.53 1.33
N PHE A 141 2.92 1.06 0.27
CA PHE A 141 2.86 -0.35 -0.11
C PHE A 141 3.25 -0.52 -1.57
N ARG A 142 4.03 -1.56 -1.86
CA ARG A 142 4.54 -1.87 -3.20
C ARG A 142 4.40 -3.36 -3.48
N LEU A 143 3.93 -3.72 -4.67
CA LEU A 143 4.01 -5.10 -5.13
C LEU A 143 5.44 -5.44 -5.58
N VAL A 144 5.94 -6.60 -5.19
CA VAL A 144 7.24 -7.13 -5.63
C VAL A 144 7.02 -8.51 -6.24
N VAL A 145 7.40 -8.64 -7.50
CA VAL A 145 7.20 -9.84 -8.32
C VAL A 145 8.58 -10.38 -8.76
N PRO A 146 9.17 -11.34 -8.02
CA PRO A 146 10.47 -11.90 -8.39
C PRO A 146 10.44 -12.64 -9.73
N GLY A 147 11.60 -12.68 -10.40
CA GLY A 147 11.81 -13.50 -11.59
C GLY A 147 11.30 -12.91 -12.92
N GLU A 148 10.65 -11.76 -12.91
CA GLU A 148 10.30 -11.07 -14.16
C GLU A 148 11.49 -10.32 -14.75
N LYS A 149 11.73 -10.48 -16.06
CA LYS A 149 12.79 -9.74 -16.78
C LYS A 149 12.52 -8.23 -16.82
N LYS A 150 11.25 -7.84 -16.86
CA LYS A 150 10.80 -6.45 -16.77
C LYS A 150 9.90 -6.33 -15.54
N PRO A 151 10.18 -5.43 -14.58
CA PRO A 151 9.41 -5.33 -13.34
C PRO A 151 8.09 -4.56 -13.53
N ALA A 152 7.43 -4.70 -14.68
CA ALA A 152 6.24 -3.93 -15.04
C ALA A 152 5.04 -4.24 -14.13
N ARG A 153 4.99 -5.43 -13.52
CA ARG A 153 3.98 -5.79 -12.53
C ARG A 153 4.39 -5.55 -11.08
N SER A 154 5.63 -5.11 -10.81
CA SER A 154 6.09 -4.73 -9.47
C SER A 154 5.67 -3.29 -9.12
N CYS A 155 4.36 -3.11 -8.96
CA CYS A 155 3.68 -1.83 -8.93
C CYS A 155 3.91 -1.06 -7.64
N MET A 156 4.07 0.26 -7.76
CA MET A 156 4.29 1.20 -6.66
C MET A 156 2.95 1.70 -6.10
N GLN A 157 2.94 2.18 -4.86
CA GLN A 157 1.78 2.84 -4.24
C GLN A 157 0.48 2.04 -4.37
N VAL A 158 0.52 0.75 -4.04
CA VAL A 158 -0.63 -0.16 -4.11
C VAL A 158 -1.70 0.27 -3.11
N VAL A 159 -2.95 0.36 -3.56
CA VAL A 159 -4.10 0.79 -2.73
C VAL A 159 -5.20 -0.27 -2.63
N GLU A 160 -5.29 -1.19 -3.59
CA GLU A 160 -6.37 -2.19 -3.61
C GLU A 160 -5.98 -3.48 -4.32
N LEU A 161 -6.43 -4.60 -3.73
CA LEU A 161 -6.36 -5.96 -4.25
C LEU A 161 -7.80 -6.45 -4.50
N VAL A 162 -8.19 -6.64 -5.76
CA VAL A 162 -9.55 -7.04 -6.11
C VAL A 162 -9.55 -8.43 -6.74
N VAL A 163 -10.26 -9.38 -6.14
CA VAL A 163 -10.44 -10.71 -6.75
C VAL A 163 -11.67 -10.70 -7.64
N ARG A 164 -11.57 -11.22 -8.86
CA ARG A 164 -12.67 -11.29 -9.83
C ARG A 164 -12.61 -12.58 -10.62
N PHE A 165 -13.74 -12.97 -11.20
CA PHE A 165 -13.76 -13.95 -12.29
C PHE A 165 -13.43 -13.28 -13.61
N ALA A 166 -12.63 -13.93 -14.45
CA ALA A 166 -12.59 -13.63 -15.87
C ALA A 166 -13.96 -13.95 -16.44
N LYS A 167 -14.69 -12.92 -16.86
CA LYS A 167 -15.98 -13.06 -17.53
C LYS A 167 -15.74 -13.00 -19.04
N GLU A 168 -16.48 -13.81 -19.76
CA GLU A 168 -16.67 -13.68 -21.21
C GLU A 168 -17.57 -12.48 -21.54
#